data_AF-A0A2U3LT77-F1
#
_entry.id   AF-A0A2U3LT77-F1
#
_cell.length_a   1.000
_cell.length_b   1.000
_cell.length_c   1.000
_cell.angle_alpha   90.00
_cell.angle_beta   90.00
_cell.angle_gamma   90.00
#
_symmetry.space_group_name_H-M   'P 1'
#
loop_
_entity.id
_entity.type
_entity.pdbx_description
1 polymer ?
#
loop_
_entity_poly.entity_id
_entity_poly.type
_entity_poly.pdbx_seq_one_letter_code
_entity_poly.pdbx_strand_id
1 'polypeptide(L)'
;MSYRKKRVHRGGAESQRQARRRQSQNLRALRKWRALRKTAFGKAEVMRVTKGSENVFVDCGFPLAEAESLRIRAKMTMALTGYIRERKITQSRAARIMGVSQPRISDLVRGKIGLFTIDTLVNMVAAAGLKVDVDITPGRPRAKNRQVA
;
A
#
# COMPACT_ATOMS: atom_id res chain seq x y z
N MET A 1 60.86 -28.37 42.67
CA MET A 1 61.14 -26.92 42.52
C MET A 1 61.10 -26.53 41.05
N SER A 2 60.73 -25.28 40.73
CA SER A 2 60.65 -24.63 39.39
C SER A 2 59.30 -24.86 38.68
N TYR A 3 58.53 -23.83 38.30
CA TYR A 3 58.93 -22.76 37.37
C TYR A 3 58.31 -21.38 37.65
N ARG A 4 59.11 -20.34 37.31
CA ARG A 4 58.90 -18.89 37.47
C ARG A 4 58.28 -18.29 36.19
N LYS A 5 57.29 -17.41 36.38
CA LYS A 5 56.62 -16.53 35.38
C LYS A 5 57.54 -15.91 34.32
N LYS A 6 57.03 -15.71 33.10
CA LYS A 6 56.75 -14.36 32.51
C LYS A 6 55.97 -14.38 31.18
N ARG A 7 55.00 -13.46 31.13
CA ARG A 7 54.21 -12.78 30.04
C ARG A 7 54.77 -12.89 28.61
N VAL A 8 53.98 -12.80 27.53
CA VAL A 8 53.46 -11.52 26.95
C VAL A 8 52.10 -11.66 26.24
N HIS A 9 51.10 -10.87 26.64
CA HIS A 9 49.89 -10.59 25.87
C HIS A 9 50.20 -9.61 24.73
N ARG A 10 50.15 -10.06 23.46
CA ARG A 10 50.32 -9.22 22.25
C ARG A 10 49.05 -9.00 21.41
N GLY A 11 47.88 -9.46 21.84
CA GLY A 11 46.65 -9.42 21.03
C GLY A 11 45.76 -8.17 21.15
N GLY A 12 45.88 -7.37 22.22
CA GLY A 12 44.89 -6.32 22.52
C GLY A 12 45.01 -5.03 21.69
N ALA A 13 46.22 -4.66 21.28
CA ALA A 13 46.48 -3.38 20.63
C ALA A 13 46.05 -3.34 19.16
N GLU A 14 46.15 -4.47 18.44
CA GLU A 14 45.73 -4.58 17.05
C GLU A 14 44.20 -4.64 16.91
N SER A 15 43.51 -5.34 17.81
CA SER A 15 42.05 -5.34 17.85
C SER A 15 41.47 -3.95 18.12
N GLN A 16 42.11 -3.16 18.99
CA GLN A 16 41.69 -1.76 19.25
C GLN A 16 41.99 -0.83 18.06
N ARG A 17 43.11 -1.03 17.34
CA ARG A 17 43.43 -0.26 16.12
C ARG A 17 42.48 -0.59 14.97
N GLN A 18 42.11 -1.87 14.80
CA GLN A 18 41.13 -2.31 13.79
C GLN A 18 39.72 -1.81 14.12
N ALA A 19 39.31 -1.83 15.39
CA ALA A 19 38.01 -1.28 15.82
C ALA A 19 37.91 0.24 15.57
N ARG A 20 38.97 0.99 15.87
CA ARG A 20 39.04 2.45 15.61
C ARG A 20 39.05 2.79 14.11
N ARG A 21 39.69 1.95 13.27
CA ARG A 21 39.63 2.08 11.80
C ARG A 21 38.23 1.80 11.26
N ARG A 22 37.54 0.77 11.75
CA ARG A 22 36.14 0.45 11.39
C ARG A 22 35.16 1.55 11.83
N GLN A 23 35.31 2.09 13.05
CA GLN A 23 34.53 3.24 13.52
C GLN A 23 34.79 4.50 12.68
N SER A 24 36.05 4.78 12.33
CA SER A 24 36.39 5.95 11.51
C SER A 24 35.89 5.82 10.07
N GLN A 25 35.93 4.62 9.47
CA GLN A 25 35.36 4.35 8.15
C GLN A 25 33.83 4.47 8.17
N ASN A 26 33.16 4.00 9.23
CA ASN A 26 31.71 4.20 9.41
C ASN A 26 31.35 5.68 9.52
N LEU A 27 32.14 6.49 10.24
CA LEU A 27 31.88 7.93 10.39
C LEU A 27 32.09 8.70 9.08
N ARG A 28 33.10 8.33 8.26
CA ARG A 28 33.31 8.93 6.93
C ARG A 28 32.20 8.51 5.96
N ALA A 29 31.78 7.25 5.99
CA ALA A 29 30.63 6.78 5.23
C ALA A 29 29.38 7.58 5.63
N LEU A 30 29.05 7.68 6.91
CA LEU A 30 27.88 8.43 7.40
C LEU A 30 27.90 9.91 6.98
N ARG A 31 29.07 10.57 6.99
CA ARG A 31 29.21 11.96 6.50
C ARG A 31 28.98 12.05 5.00
N LYS A 32 29.52 11.11 4.22
CA LYS A 32 29.30 11.02 2.76
C LYS A 32 27.83 10.73 2.44
N TRP A 33 27.18 9.83 3.17
CA TRP A 33 25.75 9.53 3.06
C TRP A 33 24.85 10.72 3.42
N ARG A 34 25.18 11.48 4.48
CA ARG A 34 24.44 12.72 4.83
C ARG A 34 24.61 13.82 3.78
N ALA A 35 25.80 13.96 3.20
CA ALA A 35 26.06 14.92 2.13
C ALA A 35 25.34 14.52 0.83
N LEU A 36 25.41 13.24 0.44
CA LEU A 36 24.69 12.68 -0.70
C LEU A 36 23.17 12.78 -0.53
N ARG A 37 22.65 12.62 0.69
CA ARG A 37 21.22 12.81 0.96
C ARG A 37 20.79 14.27 0.81
N LYS A 38 21.64 15.24 1.16
CA LYS A 38 21.36 16.68 0.93
C LYS A 38 21.36 17.05 -0.55
N THR A 39 22.16 16.39 -1.38
CA THR A 39 22.23 16.65 -2.83
C THR A 39 21.24 15.82 -3.65
N ALA A 40 21.02 14.55 -3.30
CA ALA A 40 20.10 13.65 -4.01
C ALA A 40 18.64 13.80 -3.58
N PHE A 41 18.38 14.24 -2.34
CA PHE A 41 17.04 14.67 -1.89
C PHE A 41 17.02 16.19 -1.73
N GLY A 42 17.50 16.91 -2.74
CA GLY A 42 17.23 18.34 -2.90
C GLY A 42 15.73 18.61 -2.84
N LYS A 43 15.35 19.77 -2.26
CA LYS A 43 13.98 20.29 -2.02
C LYS A 43 12.89 19.30 -2.42
N ALA A 44 12.30 18.62 -1.43
CA ALA A 44 11.08 17.85 -1.62
C ALA A 44 10.12 18.68 -2.47
N GLU A 45 9.97 18.30 -3.72
CA GLU A 45 9.03 18.90 -4.65
C GLU A 45 7.69 18.86 -3.92
N VAL A 46 7.13 20.04 -3.64
CA VAL A 46 5.89 20.14 -2.88
C VAL A 46 4.84 19.45 -3.73
N MET A 47 4.56 18.20 -3.39
CA MET A 47 3.55 17.40 -4.05
C MET A 47 2.25 18.16 -3.89
N ARG A 48 1.77 18.76 -4.99
CA ARG A 48 0.53 19.55 -4.98
C ARG A 48 -0.61 18.56 -4.76
N VAL A 49 -1.12 18.53 -3.54
CA VAL A 49 -2.30 17.73 -3.18
C VAL A 49 -3.53 18.59 -3.45
N THR A 50 -4.28 18.24 -4.49
CA THR A 50 -5.60 18.82 -4.75
C THR A 50 -6.63 18.00 -3.99
N LYS A 51 -7.58 18.68 -3.32
CA LYS A 51 -8.72 17.99 -2.70
C LYS A 51 -9.60 17.40 -3.82
N GLY A 52 -9.61 16.07 -3.91
CA GLY A 52 -10.51 15.34 -4.82
C GLY A 52 -11.98 15.51 -4.46
N SER A 53 -12.86 15.14 -5.38
CA SER A 53 -14.29 15.05 -5.12
C SER A 53 -14.62 13.83 -4.24
N GLU A 54 -15.90 13.60 -3.97
CA GLU A 54 -16.35 12.39 -3.27
C GLU A 54 -16.16 11.11 -4.09
N ASN A 55 -16.02 11.23 -5.42
CA ASN A 55 -15.82 10.11 -6.33
C ASN A 55 -14.55 10.32 -7.17
N VAL A 56 -13.46 9.65 -6.76
CA VAL A 56 -12.16 9.73 -7.44
C VAL A 56 -12.21 9.35 -8.92
N PHE A 57 -13.18 8.53 -9.35
CA PHE A 57 -13.32 8.16 -10.76
C PHE A 57 -13.83 9.33 -11.60
N VAL A 58 -14.61 10.24 -11.03
CA VAL A 58 -14.97 11.50 -11.69
C VAL A 58 -13.72 12.36 -11.88
N ASP A 59 -12.88 12.43 -10.85
CA ASP A 59 -11.62 13.21 -10.90
C ASP A 59 -10.64 12.63 -11.94
N CYS A 60 -10.70 11.33 -12.20
CA CYS A 60 -9.94 10.65 -13.24
C CYS A 60 -10.55 10.76 -14.66
N GLY A 61 -11.68 11.48 -14.82
CA GLY A 61 -12.29 11.73 -16.13
C GLY A 61 -13.26 10.66 -16.63
N PHE A 62 -13.69 9.72 -15.77
CA PHE A 62 -14.72 8.75 -16.17
C PHE A 62 -16.10 9.41 -16.29
N PRO A 63 -16.96 8.95 -17.22
CA PRO A 63 -18.35 9.38 -17.28
C PRO A 63 -19.08 9.13 -15.96
N LEU A 64 -20.02 10.01 -15.57
CA LEU A 64 -20.68 9.95 -14.27
C LEU A 64 -21.27 8.57 -13.94
N ALA A 65 -21.96 7.93 -14.89
CA ALA A 65 -22.56 6.61 -14.70
C ALA A 65 -21.49 5.52 -14.47
N GLU A 66 -20.40 5.56 -15.23
CA GLU A 66 -19.29 4.60 -15.08
C GLU A 66 -18.53 4.85 -13.78
N ALA A 67 -18.29 6.12 -13.44
CA ALA A 67 -17.63 6.52 -12.20
C ALA A 67 -18.39 6.04 -10.97
N GLU A 68 -19.73 6.14 -10.94
CA GLU A 68 -20.54 5.60 -9.84
C GLU A 68 -20.46 4.07 -9.77
N SER A 69 -20.55 3.39 -10.92
CA SER A 69 -20.36 1.93 -10.98
C SER A 69 -18.98 1.51 -10.46
N LEU A 70 -17.92 2.19 -10.87
CA LEU A 70 -16.55 1.92 -10.40
C LEU A 70 -16.40 2.19 -8.90
N ARG A 71 -17.00 3.27 -8.37
CA ARG A 71 -16.99 3.58 -6.94
C ARG A 71 -17.62 2.46 -6.10
N ILE A 72 -18.80 2.00 -6.51
CA ILE A 72 -19.52 0.92 -5.82
C ILE A 72 -18.72 -0.40 -5.91
N ARG A 73 -18.21 -0.75 -7.10
CA ARG A 73 -17.39 -1.96 -7.30
C ARG A 73 -16.07 -1.92 -6.53
N ALA A 74 -15.42 -0.76 -6.44
CA ALA A 74 -14.19 -0.57 -5.67
C ALA A 74 -14.45 -0.81 -4.18
N LYS A 75 -15.54 -0.25 -3.63
CA LYS A 75 -15.93 -0.43 -2.22
C LYS A 75 -16.13 -1.92 -1.88
N MET A 76 -16.87 -2.66 -2.71
CA MET A 76 -17.07 -4.10 -2.50
C MET A 76 -15.78 -4.91 -2.66
N THR A 77 -14.95 -4.57 -3.65
CA THR A 77 -13.64 -5.22 -3.87
C THR A 77 -12.72 -5.03 -2.66
N MET A 78 -12.68 -3.82 -2.09
CA MET A 78 -11.94 -3.53 -0.86
C MET A 78 -12.46 -4.33 0.33
N ALA A 79 -13.79 -4.41 0.51
CA ALA A 79 -14.38 -5.21 1.57
C ALA A 79 -14.02 -6.71 1.47
N LEU A 80 -14.13 -7.30 0.27
CA LEU A 80 -13.80 -8.71 0.03
C LEU A 80 -12.30 -8.99 0.20
N THR A 81 -11.44 -8.10 -0.29
CA THR A 81 -9.98 -8.27 -0.10
C THR A 81 -9.56 -8.06 1.36
N GLY A 82 -10.22 -7.15 2.08
CA GLY A 82 -10.10 -7.01 3.53
C GLY A 82 -10.48 -8.30 4.27
N TYR A 83 -11.64 -8.87 3.95
CA TYR A 83 -12.10 -10.15 4.52
C TYR A 83 -11.07 -11.27 4.36
N ILE A 84 -10.46 -11.42 3.17
CA ILE A 84 -9.43 -12.43 2.92
C ILE A 84 -8.20 -12.20 3.80
N ARG A 85 -7.75 -10.94 3.93
CA ARG A 85 -6.57 -10.55 4.71
C ARG A 85 -6.79 -10.73 6.21
N GLU A 86 -7.91 -10.26 6.73
CA GLU A 86 -8.26 -10.32 8.16
C GLU A 86 -8.38 -11.75 8.65
N ARG A 87 -9.01 -12.62 7.85
CA ARG A 87 -9.15 -14.06 8.19
C ARG A 87 -7.91 -14.88 7.87
N LYS A 88 -6.88 -14.29 7.25
CA LYS A 88 -5.62 -14.95 6.87
C LYS A 88 -5.84 -16.24 6.07
N ILE A 89 -6.84 -16.25 5.19
CA ILE A 89 -7.17 -17.41 4.35
C ILE A 89 -6.44 -17.35 3.01
N THR A 90 -6.11 -18.52 2.45
CA THR A 90 -5.49 -18.61 1.12
C THR A 90 -6.49 -18.24 0.02
N GLN A 91 -5.99 -17.85 -1.16
CA GLN A 91 -6.86 -17.55 -2.30
C GLN A 91 -7.73 -18.76 -2.70
N SER A 92 -7.20 -19.98 -2.61
CA SER A 92 -7.95 -21.22 -2.89
C SER A 92 -9.07 -21.46 -1.87
N ARG A 93 -8.85 -21.13 -0.58
CA ARG A 93 -9.90 -21.22 0.44
C ARG A 93 -10.95 -20.14 0.24
N ALA A 94 -10.55 -18.92 -0.10
CA ALA A 94 -11.47 -17.83 -0.43
C ALA A 94 -12.34 -18.17 -1.65
N ALA A 95 -11.75 -18.80 -2.68
CA ALA A 95 -12.45 -19.26 -3.87
C ALA A 95 -13.60 -20.23 -3.52
N ARG A 96 -13.33 -21.20 -2.64
CA ARG A 96 -14.34 -22.13 -2.13
C ARG A 96 -15.46 -21.43 -1.34
N ILE A 97 -15.10 -20.49 -0.47
CA ILE A 97 -16.09 -19.73 0.33
C ILE A 97 -16.99 -18.89 -0.56
N MET A 98 -16.39 -18.18 -1.53
CA MET A 98 -17.10 -17.24 -2.41
C MET A 98 -17.71 -17.90 -3.65
N GLY A 99 -17.58 -19.23 -3.81
CA GLY A 99 -18.15 -19.97 -4.93
C GLY A 99 -17.58 -19.60 -6.31
N VAL A 100 -16.31 -19.18 -6.38
CA VAL A 100 -15.66 -18.76 -7.63
C VAL A 100 -14.36 -19.52 -7.86
N SER A 101 -13.75 -19.35 -9.04
CA SER A 101 -12.44 -19.93 -9.32
C SER A 101 -11.30 -19.20 -8.58
N GLN A 102 -10.20 -19.89 -8.31
CA GLN A 102 -9.02 -19.26 -7.72
C GLN A 102 -8.44 -18.12 -8.59
N PRO A 103 -8.32 -18.23 -9.93
CA PRO A 103 -7.91 -17.11 -10.77
C PRO A 103 -8.80 -15.86 -10.58
N ARG A 104 -10.11 -16.05 -10.40
CA ARG A 104 -11.05 -14.96 -10.10
C ARG A 104 -10.73 -14.27 -8.79
N ILE A 105 -10.40 -15.02 -7.73
CA ILE A 105 -9.90 -14.44 -6.47
C ILE A 105 -8.57 -13.70 -6.69
N SER A 106 -7.70 -14.23 -7.54
CA SER A 106 -6.43 -13.59 -7.88
C SER A 106 -6.63 -12.23 -8.55
N ASP A 107 -7.57 -12.12 -9.49
CA ASP A 107 -7.94 -10.85 -10.12
C ASP A 107 -8.56 -9.86 -9.13
N LEU A 108 -9.39 -10.35 -8.20
CA LEU A 108 -9.96 -9.55 -7.12
C LEU A 108 -8.88 -8.96 -6.21
N VAL A 109 -7.94 -9.80 -5.75
CA VAL A 109 -6.84 -9.39 -4.84
C VAL A 109 -5.87 -8.43 -5.52
N ARG A 110 -5.69 -8.54 -6.84
CA ARG A 110 -4.89 -7.58 -7.65
C ARG A 110 -5.65 -6.30 -7.99
N GLY A 111 -6.91 -6.15 -7.58
CA GLY A 111 -7.69 -4.93 -7.79
C GLY A 111 -8.13 -4.71 -9.24
N LYS A 112 -8.31 -5.78 -10.03
CA LYS A 112 -8.81 -5.67 -11.42
C LYS A 112 -10.32 -5.40 -11.45
N ILE A 113 -10.74 -4.26 -10.90
CA ILE A 113 -12.15 -3.88 -10.68
C ILE A 113 -12.99 -3.94 -11.97
N GLY A 114 -12.39 -3.59 -13.12
CA GLY A 114 -13.06 -3.64 -14.42
C GLY A 114 -13.54 -5.03 -14.85
N LEU A 115 -12.98 -6.11 -14.28
CA LEU A 115 -13.38 -7.49 -14.61
C LEU A 115 -14.62 -7.98 -13.84
N PHE A 116 -15.13 -7.18 -12.90
CA PHE A 116 -16.24 -7.55 -12.03
C PHE A 116 -17.45 -6.68 -12.31
N THR A 117 -18.62 -7.31 -12.42
CA THR A 117 -19.91 -6.62 -12.39
C THR A 117 -20.33 -6.37 -10.93
N ILE A 118 -21.26 -5.45 -10.71
CA ILE A 118 -21.85 -5.21 -9.39
C ILE A 118 -22.48 -6.50 -8.86
N ASP A 119 -23.31 -7.17 -9.66
CA ASP A 119 -24.00 -8.40 -9.28
C ASP A 119 -23.04 -9.52 -8.86
N THR A 120 -21.92 -9.69 -9.59
CA THR A 120 -20.89 -10.66 -9.21
C THR A 120 -20.34 -10.35 -7.83
N LEU A 121 -20.04 -9.08 -7.55
CA LEU A 121 -19.48 -8.67 -6.26
C LEU A 121 -20.51 -8.82 -5.13
N VAL A 122 -21.78 -8.50 -5.38
CA VAL A 122 -22.87 -8.73 -4.41
C VAL A 122 -22.94 -10.20 -4.02
N ASN A 123 -22.92 -11.11 -5.01
CA ASN A 123 -22.94 -12.56 -4.76
C ASN A 123 -21.71 -13.01 -3.95
N MET A 124 -20.53 -12.50 -4.27
CA MET A 124 -19.31 -12.83 -3.53
C MET A 124 -19.32 -12.29 -2.09
N VAL A 125 -19.87 -11.08 -1.88
CA VAL A 125 -20.03 -10.47 -0.54
C VAL A 125 -20.99 -11.31 0.30
N ALA A 126 -22.14 -11.67 -0.26
CA ALA A 126 -23.11 -12.53 0.42
C ALA A 126 -22.50 -13.91 0.78
N ALA A 127 -21.78 -14.54 -0.15
CA ALA A 127 -21.11 -15.81 0.08
C ALA A 127 -20.00 -15.73 1.16
N ALA A 128 -19.38 -14.57 1.33
CA ALA A 128 -18.44 -14.31 2.43
C ALA A 128 -19.13 -14.07 3.78
N GLY A 129 -20.46 -14.12 3.85
CA GLY A 129 -21.25 -13.82 5.06
C GLY A 129 -21.29 -12.33 5.40
N LEU A 130 -21.02 -11.46 4.42
CA LEU A 130 -21.09 -10.02 4.55
C LEU A 130 -22.41 -9.50 3.94
N LYS A 131 -22.83 -8.29 4.34
CA LYS A 131 -24.04 -7.63 3.84
C LYS A 131 -23.68 -6.36 3.07
N VAL A 132 -24.31 -6.15 1.92
CA VAL A 132 -24.30 -4.88 1.19
C VAL A 132 -25.54 -4.08 1.59
N ASP A 133 -25.34 -2.79 1.84
CA ASP A 133 -26.42 -1.82 2.00
C ASP A 133 -26.20 -0.67 1.01
N VAL A 134 -27.30 -0.19 0.42
CA VAL A 134 -27.29 0.84 -0.63
C VAL A 134 -28.24 1.94 -0.24
N ASP A 135 -27.69 3.13 -0.07
CA ASP A 135 -28.46 4.35 0.15
C ASP A 135 -28.41 5.23 -1.11
N ILE A 136 -29.57 5.79 -1.48
CA ILE A 136 -29.75 6.62 -2.67
C ILE A 136 -30.01 8.05 -2.22
N THR A 137 -29.01 8.91 -2.43
CA THR A 137 -29.10 10.33 -2.07
C THR A 137 -29.13 11.20 -3.32
N PRO A 138 -29.78 12.39 -3.26
CA PRO A 138 -29.75 13.34 -4.37
C PRO A 138 -28.31 13.69 -4.75
N GLY A 139 -27.97 13.51 -6.03
CA GLY A 139 -26.70 14.00 -6.57
C GLY A 139 -26.61 15.52 -6.47
N ARG A 140 -25.40 16.06 -6.29
CA ARG A 140 -25.18 17.50 -6.20
C ARG A 140 -25.85 18.19 -7.40
N PRO A 141 -26.67 19.24 -7.20
CA PRO A 141 -27.34 19.91 -8.30
C PRO A 141 -26.30 20.38 -9.33
N ARG A 142 -26.46 19.94 -10.58
CA ARG A 142 -25.66 20.46 -11.69
C ARG A 142 -25.92 21.96 -11.72
N ALA A 143 -24.90 22.78 -11.47
CA ALA A 143 -25.05 24.24 -11.49
C ALA A 143 -25.69 24.62 -12.83
N LYS A 144 -26.88 25.25 -12.78
CA LYS A 144 -27.55 25.72 -14.00
C LYS A 144 -26.60 26.70 -14.69
N ASN A 145 -26.19 26.38 -15.91
CA ASN A 145 -25.44 27.32 -16.74
C ASN A 145 -26.22 28.63 -16.79
N ARG A 146 -25.59 29.70 -16.29
CA ARG A 146 -26.04 31.07 -16.45
C ARG A 146 -26.04 31.32 -17.95
N GLN A 147 -27.20 31.30 -18.59
CA GLN A 147 -27.37 31.82 -19.93
C GLN A 147 -26.90 33.28 -19.86
N VAL A 148 -25.76 33.55 -20.48
CA VAL A 148 -25.36 34.90 -20.84
C VAL A 148 -26.34 35.30 -21.94
N ALA A 149 -27.27 36.17 -21.57
CA ALA A 149 -28.10 36.94 -22.48
C ALA A 149 -27.22 37.93 -23.27
#